data_AF-A0A7R9M2E5-F1
#
_entry.id   AF-A0A7R9M2E5-F1
#
_cell.length_a   1.000
_cell.length_b   1.000
_cell.length_c   1.000
_cell.angle_alpha   90.00
_cell.angle_beta   90.00
_cell.angle_gamma   90.00
#
_symmetry.space_group_name_H-M   'P 1'
#
loop_
_entity.id
_entity.type
_entity.pdbx_description
1 polymer ?
#
loop_
_entity_poly.entity_id
_entity_poly.type
_entity_poly.pdbx_seq_one_letter_code
_entity_poly.pdbx_strand_id
1 'polypeptide(L)'
;MDTNNPVFSCGVSVAPVTSWLLYDSVYTERYMGLPKDNMESYLRSDVLNRAHNFKGKKFLLCHGSADDNVHVQQSMVLMKALTNANVMFQTQVYPDENHSLSGVKPHLYHTMEAFWDECFQTDSFYEDIGLRRRRVVKQSQSL
;
A
#
# COMPACT_ATOMS: atom_id res chain seq x y z
N MET A 1 8.38 -14.21 13.03
CA MET A 1 9.11 -14.23 11.75
C MET A 1 10.58 -14.14 12.08
N ASP A 2 11.42 -14.95 11.45
CA ASP A 2 12.87 -14.88 11.60
C ASP A 2 13.34 -13.47 11.22
N THR A 3 13.89 -12.74 12.19
CA THR A 3 14.33 -11.35 12.05
C THR A 3 15.74 -11.24 11.45
N ASN A 4 16.45 -12.36 11.29
CA ASN A 4 17.86 -12.35 10.93
C ASN A 4 18.09 -12.30 9.40
N ASN A 5 17.08 -12.61 8.60
CA ASN A 5 17.12 -12.41 7.15
C ASN A 5 15.71 -12.13 6.60
N PRO A 6 15.26 -10.86 6.59
CA PRO A 6 13.91 -10.56 6.14
C PRO A 6 13.77 -10.79 4.64
N VAL A 7 12.89 -11.73 4.27
CA VAL A 7 12.60 -12.08 2.86
C VAL A 7 12.10 -10.87 2.06
N PHE A 8 11.34 -9.96 2.68
CA PHE A 8 10.80 -8.77 2.02
C PHE A 8 11.44 -7.48 2.55
N SER A 9 11.98 -6.68 1.63
CA SER A 9 12.61 -5.37 1.90
C SER A 9 11.64 -4.20 1.71
N CYS A 10 10.67 -4.35 0.82
CA CYS A 10 9.64 -3.36 0.54
C CYS A 10 8.34 -4.02 0.07
N GLY A 11 7.25 -3.25 0.02
CA GLY A 11 5.98 -3.71 -0.53
C GLY A 11 5.08 -2.58 -0.99
N VAL A 12 4.25 -2.88 -1.98
CA VAL A 12 3.16 -2.01 -2.47
C VAL A 12 1.85 -2.71 -2.17
N SER A 13 0.85 -1.96 -1.69
CA SER A 13 -0.50 -2.45 -1.49
C SER A 13 -1.50 -1.51 -2.15
N VAL A 14 -2.30 -2.03 -3.09
CA VAL A 14 -3.30 -1.26 -3.84
C VAL A 14 -4.70 -1.70 -3.42
N ALA A 15 -5.51 -0.76 -2.96
CA ALA A 15 -6.88 -0.98 -2.47
C ALA A 15 -7.06 -2.19 -1.51
N PRO A 16 -6.26 -2.30 -0.41
CA PRO A 16 -6.31 -3.47 0.45
C PRO A 16 -7.52 -3.50 1.38
N VAL A 17 -8.05 -4.70 1.64
CA VAL A 17 -8.79 -4.99 2.86
C VAL A 17 -7.77 -5.08 4.01
N THR A 18 -7.93 -4.26 5.05
CA THR A 18 -7.03 -4.23 6.21
C THR A 18 -7.70 -4.79 7.46
N SER A 19 -9.03 -4.70 7.53
CA SER A 19 -9.87 -5.37 8.52
C SER A 19 -11.12 -5.95 7.86
N TRP A 20 -11.39 -7.23 8.11
CA TRP A 20 -12.60 -7.90 7.61
C TRP A 20 -13.88 -7.38 8.26
N LEU A 21 -13.79 -6.71 9.41
CA LEU A 21 -14.94 -6.05 10.03
C LEU A 21 -15.44 -4.83 9.25
N LEU A 22 -14.65 -4.33 8.30
CA LEU A 22 -14.96 -3.15 7.49
C LEU A 22 -15.34 -3.51 6.05
N TYR A 23 -15.44 -4.80 5.71
CA TYR A 23 -15.81 -5.27 4.38
C TYR A 23 -17.28 -5.76 4.35
N ASP A 24 -17.84 -6.00 3.18
CA ASP A 24 -19.25 -6.37 3.07
C ASP A 24 -19.55 -7.72 3.74
N SER A 25 -20.75 -7.85 4.33
CA SER A 25 -21.14 -9.04 5.08
C SER A 25 -21.29 -10.27 4.19
N VAL A 26 -21.79 -10.12 2.96
CA VAL A 26 -22.07 -11.25 2.06
C VAL A 26 -20.79 -11.99 1.71
N TYR A 27 -19.73 -11.27 1.33
CA TYR A 27 -18.43 -11.86 1.06
C TYR A 27 -17.79 -12.35 2.35
N THR A 28 -17.74 -11.49 3.37
CA THR A 28 -16.95 -11.76 4.57
C THR A 28 -17.52 -12.94 5.36
N GLU A 29 -18.82 -12.97 5.64
CA GLU A 29 -19.43 -14.04 6.44
C GLU A 29 -19.43 -15.38 5.70
N ARG A 30 -19.46 -15.37 4.37
CA ARG A 30 -19.33 -16.59 3.56
C ARG A 30 -18.01 -17.32 3.80
N TYR A 31 -16.92 -16.58 4.03
CA TYR A 31 -15.57 -17.18 4.17
C TYR A 31 -15.03 -17.14 5.60
N MET A 32 -15.41 -16.13 6.38
CA MET A 32 -14.95 -15.93 7.75
C MET A 32 -15.99 -16.37 8.79
N GLY A 33 -17.23 -16.69 8.38
CA GLY A 33 -18.33 -16.93 9.32
C GLY A 33 -18.80 -15.64 10.01
N LEU A 34 -19.73 -15.74 10.95
CA LEU A 34 -20.22 -14.57 11.69
C LEU A 34 -19.17 -14.09 12.69
N PRO A 35 -18.96 -12.77 12.86
CA PRO A 35 -18.04 -12.24 13.86
C PRO A 35 -18.31 -12.75 15.28
N LYS A 36 -19.58 -12.95 15.66
CA LYS A 36 -19.94 -13.49 16.98
C LYS A 36 -19.41 -14.92 17.23
N ASP A 37 -19.22 -15.70 16.16
CA ASP A 37 -18.83 -17.11 16.22
C ASP A 37 -17.33 -17.30 15.89
N ASN A 38 -16.71 -16.35 15.18
CA ASN A 38 -15.31 -16.44 14.72
C ASN A 38 -14.48 -15.15 14.96
N MET A 39 -14.82 -14.35 15.98
CA MET A 39 -14.15 -13.06 16.28
C MET A 39 -12.63 -13.19 16.35
N GLU A 40 -12.13 -14.29 16.91
CA GLU A 40 -10.69 -14.52 17.02
C GLU A 40 -10.00 -14.51 15.65
N SER A 41 -10.60 -15.09 14.62
CA SER A 41 -10.02 -15.09 13.27
C SER A 41 -10.11 -13.71 12.61
N TYR A 42 -11.16 -12.95 12.87
CA TYR A 42 -11.25 -11.54 12.44
C TYR A 42 -10.10 -10.71 13.05
N LEU A 43 -9.89 -10.81 14.37
CA LEU A 43 -8.83 -10.07 15.06
C LEU A 43 -7.42 -10.56 14.67
N ARG A 44 -7.26 -11.87 14.46
CA ARG A 44 -6.00 -12.47 14.04
C ARG A 44 -5.67 -12.14 12.60
N SER A 45 -6.63 -11.90 11.71
CA SER A 45 -6.36 -11.51 10.32
C SER A 45 -6.22 -10.00 10.13
N ASP A 46 -6.63 -9.21 11.12
CA ASP A 46 -6.52 -7.76 11.11
C ASP A 46 -5.05 -7.28 10.98
N VAL A 47 -4.79 -6.46 9.97
CA VAL A 47 -3.46 -5.92 9.66
C VAL A 47 -3.08 -4.78 10.60
N LEU A 48 -4.07 -4.08 11.16
CA LEU A 48 -3.87 -2.90 12.02
C LEU A 48 -3.07 -3.25 13.27
N ASN A 49 -3.33 -4.41 13.86
CA ASN A 49 -2.62 -4.94 15.03
C ASN A 49 -1.14 -5.27 14.75
N ARG A 50 -0.73 -5.27 13.48
CA ARG A 50 0.62 -5.60 13.02
C ARG A 50 1.36 -4.41 12.44
N ALA A 51 0.86 -3.18 12.59
CA ALA A 51 1.48 -1.97 12.05
C ALA A 51 2.97 -1.83 12.42
N HIS A 52 3.36 -2.20 13.65
CA HIS A 52 4.77 -2.15 14.09
C HIS A 52 5.72 -3.04 13.27
N ASN A 53 5.22 -4.10 12.63
CA ASN A 53 6.03 -5.00 11.81
C ASN A 53 6.49 -4.35 10.49
N PHE A 54 5.92 -3.21 10.11
CA PHE A 54 6.34 -2.43 8.94
C PHE A 54 7.56 -1.54 9.24
N LYS A 55 8.01 -1.45 10.51
CA LYS A 55 9.14 -0.61 10.89
C LYS A 55 10.41 -1.00 10.12
N GLY A 56 11.07 -0.01 9.53
CA GLY A 56 12.28 -0.20 8.72
C GLY A 56 12.03 -0.82 7.34
N LYS A 57 10.76 -1.02 6.94
CA LYS A 57 10.37 -1.46 5.59
C LYS A 57 9.90 -0.28 4.77
N LYS A 58 10.23 -0.27 3.48
CA LYS A 58 9.62 0.68 2.54
C LYS A 58 8.22 0.16 2.21
N PHE A 59 7.21 0.99 2.38
CA PHE A 59 5.82 0.60 2.11
C PHE A 59 5.10 1.71 1.36
N LEU A 60 4.45 1.36 0.25
CA LEU A 60 3.57 2.24 -0.51
C LEU A 60 2.13 1.71 -0.42
N LEU A 61 1.22 2.58 0.00
CA LEU A 61 -0.21 2.32 0.07
C LEU A 61 -0.95 3.15 -0.99
N CYS A 62 -1.64 2.50 -1.92
CA CYS A 62 -2.43 3.16 -2.95
C CYS A 62 -3.93 2.88 -2.74
N HIS A 63 -4.80 3.86 -2.98
CA HIS A 63 -6.25 3.67 -2.91
C HIS A 63 -7.02 4.72 -3.73
N GLY A 64 -8.17 4.35 -4.31
CA GLY A 64 -9.14 5.30 -4.85
C GLY A 64 -10.02 5.90 -3.76
N SER A 65 -10.32 7.20 -3.80
CA SER A 65 -11.13 7.83 -2.76
C SER A 65 -12.63 7.53 -2.89
N ALA A 66 -13.07 7.07 -4.06
CA ALA A 66 -14.46 6.70 -4.38
C ALA A 66 -14.62 5.19 -4.56
N ASP A 67 -13.77 4.39 -3.92
CA ASP A 67 -13.87 2.93 -3.90
C ASP A 67 -15.13 2.49 -3.14
N ASP A 68 -16.07 1.90 -3.87
CA ASP A 68 -17.36 1.41 -3.41
C ASP A 68 -17.35 -0.08 -3.06
N ASN A 69 -16.25 -0.78 -3.36
CA ASN A 69 -16.07 -2.19 -3.05
C ASN A 69 -15.21 -2.35 -1.80
N VAL A 70 -13.94 -1.96 -1.86
CA VAL A 70 -13.04 -1.90 -0.70
C VAL A 70 -13.00 -0.46 -0.24
N HIS A 71 -13.92 -0.06 0.63
CA HIS A 71 -14.03 1.35 1.00
C HIS A 71 -12.69 1.94 1.49
N VAL A 72 -12.37 3.17 1.05
CA VAL A 72 -11.11 3.87 1.35
C VAL A 72 -10.77 3.92 2.85
N GLN A 73 -11.79 3.82 3.71
CA GLN A 73 -11.64 3.64 5.15
C GLN A 73 -10.61 2.56 5.53
N GLN A 74 -10.54 1.45 4.78
CA GLN A 74 -9.57 0.37 4.99
C GLN A 74 -8.12 0.88 4.96
N SER A 75 -7.76 1.69 3.97
CA SER A 75 -6.44 2.34 3.92
C SER A 75 -6.29 3.39 5.03
N MET A 76 -7.31 4.20 5.28
CA MET A 76 -7.24 5.28 6.27
C MET A 76 -7.00 4.75 7.69
N VAL A 77 -7.63 3.64 8.09
CA VAL A 77 -7.39 3.03 9.40
C VAL A 77 -5.98 2.42 9.49
N LEU A 78 -5.44 1.87 8.40
CA LEU A 78 -4.06 1.39 8.35
C LEU A 78 -3.04 2.53 8.45
N MET A 79 -3.27 3.64 7.73
CA MET A 79 -2.44 4.84 7.85
C MET A 79 -2.43 5.39 9.28
N LYS A 80 -3.59 5.38 9.96
CA LYS A 80 -3.69 5.76 11.38
C LYS A 80 -2.88 4.81 12.27
N ALA A 81 -2.99 3.50 12.06
CA ALA A 81 -2.25 2.51 12.83
C ALA A 81 -0.71 2.63 12.62
N LEU A 82 -0.26 2.81 11.38
CA LEU A 82 1.15 3.04 11.03
C LEU A 82 1.67 4.33 11.66
N THR A 83 0.92 5.43 11.57
CA THR A 83 1.23 6.71 12.21
C THR A 83 1.37 6.55 13.72
N ASN A 84 0.40 5.91 14.38
CA ASN A 84 0.43 5.68 15.82
C ASN A 84 1.63 4.80 16.25
N ALA A 85 2.05 3.87 15.39
CA ALA A 85 3.23 3.03 15.61
C ALA A 85 4.56 3.72 15.26
N ASN A 86 4.54 4.99 14.83
CA ASN A 86 5.69 5.75 14.34
C ASN A 86 6.43 5.01 13.21
N VAL A 87 5.68 4.47 12.26
CA VAL A 87 6.20 3.80 11.07
C VAL A 87 6.05 4.72 9.87
N MET A 88 7.15 4.94 9.15
CA MET A 88 7.15 5.71 7.89
C MET A 88 6.56 4.88 6.76
N PHE A 89 5.75 5.50 5.92
CA PHE A 89 5.17 4.91 4.72
C PHE A 89 4.93 6.00 3.66
N GLN A 90 4.81 5.58 2.40
CA GLN A 90 4.36 6.41 1.30
C GLN A 90 2.89 6.11 1.01
N THR A 91 2.14 7.11 0.56
CA THR A 91 0.72 6.92 0.19
C THR A 91 0.40 7.65 -1.10
N GLN A 92 -0.47 7.05 -1.91
CA GLN A 92 -1.05 7.68 -3.09
C GLN A 92 -2.56 7.46 -3.08
N VAL A 93 -3.32 8.56 -2.92
CA VAL A 93 -4.77 8.54 -3.05
C VAL A 93 -5.14 9.05 -4.44
N TYR A 94 -6.05 8.36 -5.11
CA TYR A 94 -6.59 8.77 -6.41
C TYR A 94 -8.01 9.33 -6.21
N PRO A 95 -8.20 10.65 -6.34
CA PRO A 95 -9.52 11.26 -6.23
C PRO A 95 -10.49 10.68 -7.25
N ASP A 96 -11.74 10.49 -6.84
CA ASP A 96 -12.90 10.07 -7.66
C ASP A 96 -12.77 8.71 -8.37
N GLU A 97 -11.69 7.98 -8.12
CA GLU A 97 -11.50 6.63 -8.64
C GLU A 97 -12.13 5.59 -7.72
N ASN A 98 -12.80 4.62 -8.34
CA ASN A 98 -13.32 3.42 -7.68
C ASN A 98 -12.25 2.32 -7.60
N HIS A 99 -12.67 1.10 -7.20
CA HIS A 99 -11.77 -0.05 -7.04
C HIS A 99 -10.90 -0.39 -8.27
N SER A 100 -11.38 -0.06 -9.47
CA SER A 100 -10.68 -0.38 -10.71
C SER A 100 -9.49 0.52 -11.02
N LEU A 101 -9.46 1.73 -10.43
CA LEU A 101 -8.48 2.78 -10.71
C LEU A 101 -8.31 3.05 -12.22
N SER A 102 -9.37 2.87 -12.99
CA SER A 102 -9.30 2.80 -14.46
C SER A 102 -8.86 4.10 -15.11
N GLY A 103 -9.23 5.26 -14.56
CA GLY A 103 -8.86 6.57 -15.12
C GLY A 103 -7.41 6.97 -14.82
N VAL A 104 -6.74 6.25 -13.91
CA VAL A 104 -5.40 6.62 -13.40
C VAL A 104 -4.35 5.53 -13.56
N LYS A 105 -4.65 4.43 -14.28
CA LYS A 105 -3.71 3.30 -14.45
C LYS A 105 -2.28 3.72 -14.86
N PRO A 106 -2.08 4.61 -15.85
CA PRO A 106 -0.72 5.04 -16.19
C PRO A 106 0.02 5.69 -15.01
N HIS A 107 -0.68 6.53 -14.23
CA HIS A 107 -0.08 7.16 -13.05
C HIS A 107 0.18 6.13 -11.94
N LEU A 108 -0.73 5.18 -11.72
CA LEU A 108 -0.55 4.08 -10.77
C LEU A 108 0.71 3.29 -11.08
N TYR A 109 0.89 2.83 -12.32
CA TYR A 109 2.06 2.07 -12.69
C TYR A 109 3.35 2.88 -12.58
N HIS A 110 3.38 4.14 -13.02
CA HIS A 110 4.57 4.99 -12.83
C HIS A 110 4.89 5.25 -11.34
N THR A 111 3.87 5.37 -10.48
CA THR A 111 4.06 5.54 -9.03
C THR A 111 4.69 4.28 -8.43
N MET A 112 4.20 3.10 -8.84
CA MET A 112 4.77 1.82 -8.41
C MET A 112 6.20 1.63 -8.92
N GLU A 113 6.47 1.95 -10.20
CA GLU A 113 7.81 1.90 -10.78
C GLU A 113 8.81 2.79 -10.03
N ALA A 114 8.44 4.04 -9.73
CA ALA A 114 9.27 4.95 -8.95
C ALA A 114 9.57 4.37 -7.55
N PHE A 115 8.57 3.80 -6.89
CA PHE A 115 8.76 3.14 -5.60
C PHE A 115 9.66 1.91 -5.68
N TRP A 116 9.57 1.11 -6.75
CA TRP A 116 10.43 -0.05 -6.95
C TRP A 116 11.87 0.34 -7.24
N ASP A 117 12.09 1.38 -8.04
CA ASP A 117 13.41 1.93 -8.29
C ASP A 117 14.07 2.38 -6.98
N GLU A 118 13.31 3.09 -6.13
CA GLU A 118 13.76 3.45 -4.78
C GLU A 118 14.03 2.20 -3.92
N CYS A 119 13.15 1.19 -3.96
CA CYS A 119 13.29 -0.01 -3.15
C CYS A 119 14.58 -0.77 -3.46
N PHE A 120 14.83 -1.02 -4.75
CA PHE A 120 15.95 -1.84 -5.21
C PHE A 120 17.23 -1.04 -5.51
N GLN A 121 17.23 0.28 -5.25
CA GLN A 121 18.38 1.16 -5.43
C GLN A 121 18.93 1.11 -6.85
N THR A 122 18.08 1.03 -7.88
CA THR A 122 18.52 0.90 -9.28
C THR A 122 19.44 2.04 -9.74
N ASP A 123 19.34 3.22 -9.14
CA ASP A 123 20.26 4.33 -9.42
C ASP A 123 21.71 4.03 -9.01
N SER A 124 21.94 3.25 -7.94
CA SER A 124 23.30 2.85 -7.53
C SER A 124 23.96 1.94 -8.57
N PHE A 125 23.20 1.03 -9.18
CA PHE A 125 23.69 0.15 -10.24
C PHE A 125 24.09 0.94 -11.49
N TYR A 126 23.31 1.96 -11.87
CA TYR A 126 23.58 2.81 -13.03
C TYR A 126 24.76 3.78 -12.80
N GLU A 127 24.92 4.30 -11.58
CA GLU A 127 26.11 5.06 -11.20
C GLU A 127 27.37 4.17 -11.17
N ASP A 128 27.26 2.93 -10.68
CA ASP A 128 28.37 1.97 -10.61
C ASP A 128 28.88 1.52 -11.99
N ILE A 129 28.01 1.45 -13.01
CA ILE A 129 28.40 1.14 -14.40
C ILE A 129 28.62 2.38 -15.28
N GLY A 130 28.61 3.59 -14.68
CA GLY A 130 28.90 4.85 -15.38
C GLY A 130 27.82 5.34 -16.35
N LEU A 131 26.60 4.79 -16.30
CA LEU A 131 25.48 5.17 -17.15
C LEU A 131 24.50 6.04 -16.36
N ARG A 132 24.64 7.38 -16.41
CA ARG A 132 23.62 8.28 -15.84
C ARG A 132 22.29 8.11 -16.56
N ARG A 133 21.24 7.69 -15.86
CA ARG A 133 19.86 7.85 -16.33
C ARG A 133 19.65 9.34 -16.65
N ARG A 134 19.36 9.67 -17.90
CA ARG A 134 18.91 11.02 -18.27
C ARG A 134 17.59 11.24 -17.54
N ARG A 135 17.59 12.00 -16.44
CA ARG A 135 16.35 12.59 -15.91
C ARG A 135 15.71 13.34 -17.07
N VAL A 136 14.56 12.86 -17.53
CA VAL A 136 13.69 13.65 -18.39
C VAL A 136 13.13 14.76 -17.49
N VAL A 137 13.86 15.86 -17.40
CA VAL A 137 13.37 17.09 -16.81
C VAL A 137 12.23 17.54 -17.72
N LYS A 138 10.98 17.32 -17.32
CA LYS A 138 9.85 18.01 -17.92
C LYS A 138 10.10 19.50 -17.68
N GLN A 139 10.43 20.24 -18.74
CA GLN A 139 10.43 21.69 -18.70
C GLN A 139 9.04 22.13 -18.26
N SER A 140 8.95 22.74 -17.08
CA SER A 140 7.79 23.51 -16.66
C SER A 140 7.64 24.66 -17.63
N GLN A 141 6.66 24.59 -18.53
CA GLN A 141 6.16 25.80 -19.17
C GLN A 141 5.35 26.55 -18.11
N SER A 142 5.91 27.68 -17.68
CA SER A 142 5.22 28.72 -16.94
C SER A 142 4.09 29.30 -17.81
N LEU A 143 2.88 29.39 -17.25
CA LEU A 143 1.87 30.36 -17.67
C LEU A 143 2.01 31.61 -16.79
#